data_AF-A0A3M6V1F4-F1
#
_entry.id   AF-A0A3M6V1F4-F1
#
_cell.length_a   1.000
_cell.length_b   1.000
_cell.length_c   1.000
_cell.angle_alpha   90.00
_cell.angle_beta   90.00
_cell.angle_gamma   90.00
#
_symmetry.space_group_name_H-M   'P 1'
#
loop_
_entity.id
_entity.type
_entity.pdbx_description
1 polymer ?
#
loop_
_entity_poly.entity_id
_entity_poly.type
_entity_poly.pdbx_seq_one_letter_code
_entity_poly.pdbx_strand_id
1 'polypeptide(L)'
;MSLSKRVIPKDMNMKFEMKGNVNRHYFEVEGECKGRPYEGLQKSTFWVTKGGPLPFSFDPLSTVFKYGNRCFTKYPAGMPDYFKQVFPVGISFERAVIYEDGGVTTASGHFSSNVGISFLLSIWIASSVFYGIKNKGAVTLPPNHVVEHPIVRTDIEDREVLLEETAVAHFNPL
;
A
#
# COMPACT_ATOMS: atom_id res chain seq x y z
N MET A 1 -1.13 23.71 18.29
CA MET A 1 -2.38 23.13 17.76
C MET A 1 -2.60 23.65 16.35
N SER A 2 -2.26 22.86 15.33
CA SER A 2 -2.50 23.22 13.92
C SER A 2 -3.81 22.59 13.49
N LEU A 3 -4.84 23.43 13.35
CA LEU A 3 -6.08 23.09 12.66
C LEU A 3 -5.79 23.08 11.15
N SER A 4 -5.07 22.07 10.65
CA SER A 4 -5.03 21.83 9.21
C SER A 4 -6.36 21.20 8.80
N LYS A 5 -7.09 21.84 7.90
CA LYS A 5 -8.25 21.27 7.20
C LYS A 5 -7.92 19.82 6.85
N ARG A 6 -8.75 18.85 7.26
CA ARG A 6 -8.55 17.44 6.92
C ARG A 6 -8.48 17.31 5.40
N VAL A 7 -7.28 17.17 4.86
CA VAL A 7 -7.04 16.97 3.42
C VAL A 7 -7.57 15.61 2.98
N ILE A 8 -7.54 14.63 3.90
CA ILE A 8 -8.07 13.29 3.69
C ILE A 8 -9.56 13.25 4.08
N PRO A 9 -10.47 12.84 3.18
CA PRO A 9 -11.88 12.68 3.50
C PRO A 9 -12.14 11.46 4.40
N LYS A 10 -13.32 11.41 5.03
CA LYS A 10 -13.75 10.26 5.85
C LYS A 10 -13.95 8.99 5.02
N ASP A 11 -14.51 9.15 3.84
CA ASP A 11 -14.67 8.11 2.83
C ASP A 11 -13.81 8.48 1.62
N MET A 12 -13.00 7.54 1.16
CA MET A 12 -12.03 7.77 0.10
C MET A 12 -12.13 6.66 -0.95
N ASN A 13 -12.12 7.07 -2.22
CA ASN A 13 -12.00 6.17 -3.36
C ASN A 13 -10.60 6.31 -3.95
N MET A 14 -10.04 5.19 -4.43
CA MET A 14 -8.71 5.12 -5.01
C MET A 14 -8.70 4.21 -6.22
N LYS A 15 -7.83 4.52 -7.19
CA LYS A 15 -7.53 3.68 -8.34
C LYS A 15 -6.08 3.25 -8.29
N PHE A 16 -5.81 2.01 -8.66
CA PHE A 16 -4.50 1.39 -8.67
C PHE A 16 -4.17 1.03 -10.11
N GLU A 17 -2.96 1.34 -10.54
CA GLU A 17 -2.34 0.82 -11.76
C GLU A 17 -1.02 0.20 -11.35
N MET A 18 -0.71 -1.02 -11.78
CA MET A 18 0.52 -1.73 -11.48
C MET A 18 1.03 -2.39 -12.76
N LYS A 19 2.32 -2.26 -13.02
CA LYS A 19 3.04 -3.00 -14.07
C LYS A 19 4.13 -3.77 -13.39
N GLY A 20 4.30 -5.06 -13.65
CA GLY A 20 5.25 -5.90 -12.94
C GLY A 20 5.89 -6.97 -13.82
N ASN A 21 6.99 -7.55 -13.32
CA ASN A 21 7.64 -8.69 -13.93
C ASN A 21 8.10 -9.69 -12.85
N VAL A 22 7.60 -10.91 -12.87
CA VAL A 22 8.05 -11.97 -11.96
C VAL A 22 8.58 -13.12 -12.79
N ASN A 23 9.82 -13.55 -12.56
CA ASN A 23 10.44 -14.66 -13.29
C ASN A 23 10.31 -14.53 -14.82
N ARG A 24 10.56 -13.33 -15.37
CA ARG A 24 10.43 -12.97 -16.79
C ARG A 24 8.99 -12.92 -17.32
N HIS A 25 8.00 -13.16 -16.48
CA HIS A 25 6.59 -13.01 -16.82
C HIS A 25 6.14 -11.57 -16.54
N TYR A 26 5.88 -10.81 -17.61
CA TYR A 26 5.33 -9.46 -17.51
C TYR A 26 3.81 -9.49 -17.29
N PHE A 27 3.31 -8.63 -16.42
CA PHE A 27 1.89 -8.48 -16.16
C PHE A 27 1.52 -7.03 -15.82
N GLU A 28 0.23 -6.71 -15.99
CA GLU A 28 -0.36 -5.45 -15.55
C GLU A 28 -1.61 -5.74 -14.71
N VAL A 29 -1.79 -4.97 -13.64
CA VAL A 29 -2.93 -5.07 -12.73
C VAL A 29 -3.52 -3.68 -12.55
N GLU A 30 -4.83 -3.58 -12.67
CA GLU A 30 -5.57 -2.40 -12.24
C GLU A 30 -6.39 -2.74 -11.00
N GLY A 31 -6.86 -1.71 -10.30
CA GLY A 31 -7.78 -1.93 -9.19
C GLY A 31 -8.51 -0.68 -8.75
N GLU A 32 -9.60 -0.91 -8.04
CA GLU A 32 -10.39 0.13 -7.41
C GLU A 32 -10.53 -0.17 -5.92
N CYS A 33 -10.46 0.88 -5.10
CA CYS A 33 -10.61 0.78 -3.65
C CYS A 33 -11.62 1.78 -3.16
N LYS A 34 -12.38 1.33 -2.16
CA LYS A 34 -13.20 2.17 -1.29
C LYS A 34 -12.76 1.91 0.14
N GLY A 35 -12.57 2.96 0.91
CA GLY A 35 -12.18 2.80 2.30
C GLY A 35 -12.46 4.01 3.15
N ARG A 36 -12.24 3.82 4.44
CA ARG A 36 -12.40 4.82 5.49
C ARG A 36 -11.06 5.04 6.20
N PRO A 37 -10.27 6.04 5.77
CA PRO A 37 -8.90 6.21 6.23
C PRO A 37 -8.73 6.29 7.75
N TYR A 38 -9.70 6.91 8.44
CA TYR A 38 -9.67 7.11 9.89
C TYR A 38 -10.21 5.92 10.70
N GLU A 39 -10.97 5.03 10.07
CA GLU A 39 -11.46 3.78 10.69
C GLU A 39 -10.47 2.63 10.46
N GLY A 40 -9.50 2.83 9.57
CA GLY A 40 -8.50 1.81 9.24
C GLY A 40 -9.01 0.76 8.27
N LEU A 41 -10.09 1.03 7.54
CA LEU A 41 -10.78 0.04 6.72
C LEU A 41 -10.58 0.32 5.24
N GLN A 42 -10.20 -0.69 4.46
CA GLN A 42 -10.20 -0.59 3.00
C GLN A 42 -10.54 -1.89 2.30
N LYS A 43 -11.39 -1.79 1.28
CA LYS A 43 -11.79 -2.88 0.40
C LYS A 43 -11.40 -2.53 -1.02
N SER A 44 -10.70 -3.45 -1.68
CA SER A 44 -10.20 -3.21 -3.03
C SER A 44 -10.37 -4.43 -3.90
N THR A 45 -10.81 -4.21 -5.13
CA THR A 45 -10.88 -5.22 -6.17
C THR A 45 -9.76 -4.95 -7.16
N PHE A 46 -9.01 -5.99 -7.51
CA PHE A 46 -7.91 -5.93 -8.47
C PHE A 46 -8.16 -6.90 -9.61
N TRP A 47 -7.80 -6.51 -10.83
CA TRP A 47 -7.89 -7.38 -12.00
C TRP A 47 -6.64 -7.31 -12.87
N VAL A 48 -6.22 -8.48 -13.37
CA VAL A 48 -5.07 -8.59 -14.26
C VAL A 48 -5.47 -8.18 -15.68
N THR A 49 -4.94 -7.05 -16.16
CA THR A 49 -5.25 -6.49 -17.49
C THR A 49 -4.33 -7.03 -18.58
N LYS A 50 -3.08 -7.40 -18.24
CA LYS A 50 -2.11 -8.05 -19.15
C LYS A 50 -1.31 -9.12 -18.44
N GLY A 51 -0.84 -10.11 -19.21
CA GLY A 51 -0.04 -11.23 -18.69
C GLY A 51 -0.78 -12.58 -18.66
N GLY A 52 -2.10 -12.60 -18.85
CA GLY A 52 -2.89 -13.82 -18.68
C GLY A 52 -3.07 -14.17 -17.20
N PRO A 53 -3.48 -15.42 -16.86
CA PRO A 53 -3.47 -15.87 -15.47
C PRO A 53 -2.05 -15.77 -14.90
N LEU A 54 -1.92 -15.27 -13.67
CA LEU A 54 -0.60 -15.14 -13.05
C LEU A 54 -0.01 -16.53 -12.77
N PRO A 55 1.22 -16.83 -13.20
CA PRO A 55 1.87 -18.12 -12.93
C PRO A 55 2.45 -18.21 -11.51
N PHE A 56 2.04 -17.32 -10.61
CA PHE A 56 2.51 -17.20 -9.23
C PHE A 56 1.37 -16.70 -8.33
N SER A 57 1.51 -16.87 -7.00
CA SER A 57 0.51 -16.40 -6.04
C SER A 57 0.31 -14.88 -6.11
N PHE A 58 -0.91 -14.39 -5.89
CA PHE A 58 -1.19 -12.96 -5.76
C PHE A 58 -0.70 -12.36 -4.43
N ASP A 59 -0.37 -13.18 -3.43
CA ASP A 59 -0.03 -12.72 -2.07
C ASP A 59 1.13 -11.72 -2.02
N PRO A 60 2.25 -11.88 -2.76
CA PRO A 60 3.29 -10.87 -2.85
C PRO A 60 2.76 -9.48 -3.22
N LEU A 61 1.81 -9.43 -4.15
CA LEU A 61 1.20 -8.18 -4.63
C LEU A 61 0.25 -7.59 -3.60
N SER A 62 -0.46 -8.44 -2.83
CA SER A 62 -1.39 -7.98 -1.79
C SER A 62 -0.72 -7.05 -0.78
N THR A 63 0.51 -7.37 -0.35
CA THR A 63 1.27 -6.56 0.59
C THR A 63 1.69 -5.22 0.00
N VAL A 64 1.96 -5.16 -1.31
CA VAL A 64 2.32 -3.92 -2.01
C VAL A 64 1.12 -2.99 -2.08
N PHE A 65 -0.06 -3.51 -2.40
CA PHE A 65 -1.28 -2.72 -2.51
C PHE A 65 -1.82 -2.23 -1.15
N LYS A 66 -1.79 -3.10 -0.13
CA LYS A 66 -2.41 -2.84 1.18
C LYS A 66 -1.43 -2.23 2.17
N TYR A 67 -0.44 -3.00 2.63
CA TYR A 67 0.61 -2.49 3.53
C TYR A 67 1.35 -1.29 2.92
N GLY A 68 1.53 -1.23 1.60
CA GLY A 68 2.10 -0.05 0.93
C GLY A 68 1.29 1.23 1.14
N ASN A 69 -0.03 1.13 1.32
CA ASN A 69 -0.95 2.24 1.52
C ASN A 69 -1.41 2.37 2.97
N ARG A 70 -0.56 2.96 3.82
CA ARG A 70 -0.87 3.15 5.25
C ARG A 70 -1.81 4.31 5.56
N CYS A 71 -2.34 5.00 4.56
CA CYS A 71 -3.37 6.02 4.78
C CYS A 71 -4.63 5.45 5.43
N PHE A 72 -4.95 4.18 5.18
CA PHE A 72 -6.07 3.46 5.82
C PHE A 72 -5.65 2.77 7.11
N THR A 73 -5.00 3.52 7.99
CA THR A 73 -4.67 3.06 9.35
C THR A 73 -5.40 3.91 10.38
N LYS A 74 -6.06 3.26 11.34
CA LYS A 74 -6.65 3.92 12.49
C LYS A 74 -5.55 4.28 13.50
N TYR A 75 -5.18 5.56 13.54
CA TYR A 75 -4.25 6.09 14.54
C TYR A 75 -4.97 6.51 15.82
N PRO A 76 -4.42 6.22 17.02
CA PRO A 76 -4.99 6.65 18.28
C PRO A 76 -4.87 8.17 18.43
N ALA A 77 -5.77 8.76 19.23
CA ALA A 77 -5.71 10.18 19.54
C ALA A 77 -4.36 10.53 20.20
N GLY A 78 -3.72 11.61 19.74
CA GLY A 78 -2.43 12.06 20.24
C GLY A 78 -1.20 11.46 19.56
N MET A 79 -1.35 10.42 18.73
CA MET A 79 -0.26 9.92 17.89
C MET A 79 -0.25 10.65 16.54
N PRO A 80 0.89 11.27 16.12
CA PRO A 80 1.00 11.87 14.80
C PRO A 80 0.82 10.82 13.69
N ASP A 81 -0.15 11.02 12.81
CA ASP A 81 -0.35 10.15 11.65
C ASP A 81 0.57 10.61 10.51
N TYR A 82 1.72 9.95 10.36
CA TYR A 82 2.71 10.29 9.34
C TYR A 82 2.12 10.24 7.93
N PHE A 83 1.31 9.21 7.62
CA PHE A 83 0.84 8.92 6.28
C PHE A 83 -0.28 9.84 5.81
N LYS A 84 -1.12 10.33 6.71
CA LYS A 84 -2.16 11.31 6.35
C LYS A 84 -1.59 12.74 6.26
N GLN A 85 -0.51 13.05 6.98
CA GLN A 85 0.14 14.38 6.97
C GLN A 85 0.82 14.72 5.64
N VAL A 86 1.28 13.73 4.88
CA VAL A 86 1.98 13.97 3.60
C VAL A 86 1.07 14.43 2.47
N PHE A 87 -0.26 14.34 2.63
CA PHE A 87 -1.22 14.81 1.64
C PHE A 87 -1.45 16.32 1.77
N PRO A 88 -1.62 17.04 0.65
CA PRO A 88 -1.93 16.52 -0.68
C PRO A 88 -0.71 16.13 -1.54
N VAL A 89 0.51 16.46 -1.10
CA VAL A 89 1.74 16.29 -1.88
C VAL A 89 1.97 14.81 -2.23
N GLY A 90 1.76 13.93 -1.26
CA GLY A 90 1.89 12.50 -1.44
C GLY A 90 3.17 11.91 -0.87
N ILE A 91 3.37 10.62 -1.13
CA ILE A 91 4.41 9.79 -0.53
C ILE A 91 4.88 8.74 -1.51
N SER A 92 6.19 8.55 -1.58
CA SER A 92 6.80 7.39 -2.25
C SER A 92 7.22 6.36 -1.23
N PHE A 93 7.13 5.09 -1.61
CA PHE A 93 7.71 3.99 -0.86
C PHE A 93 8.56 3.11 -1.76
N GLU A 94 9.56 2.49 -1.14
CA GLU A 94 10.37 1.41 -1.69
C GLU A 94 10.38 0.27 -0.67
N ARG A 95 10.22 -0.97 -1.15
CA ARG A 95 10.21 -2.19 -0.35
C ARG A 95 10.98 -3.30 -1.05
N ALA A 96 11.75 -4.05 -0.27
CA ALA A 96 12.17 -5.39 -0.62
C ALA A 96 11.47 -6.40 0.31
N VAL A 97 10.99 -7.51 -0.26
CA VAL A 97 10.51 -8.68 0.50
C VAL A 97 11.47 -9.81 0.19
N ILE A 98 12.05 -10.38 1.24
CA ILE A 98 12.94 -11.53 1.16
C ILE A 98 12.17 -12.73 1.71
N TYR A 99 12.00 -13.74 0.87
CA TYR A 99 11.36 -14.99 1.23
C TYR A 99 12.40 -15.96 1.80
N GLU A 100 11.97 -16.84 2.71
CA GLU A 100 12.86 -17.77 3.40
C GLU A 100 13.55 -18.77 2.45
N ASP A 101 12.94 -19.02 1.29
CA ASP A 101 13.46 -19.86 0.21
C ASP A 101 14.48 -19.16 -0.70
N GLY A 102 14.84 -17.92 -0.38
CA GLY A 102 15.77 -17.09 -1.15
C GLY A 102 15.13 -16.28 -2.27
N GLY A 103 13.80 -16.37 -2.47
CA GLY A 103 13.08 -15.46 -3.36
C GLY A 103 13.21 -14.01 -2.91
N VAL A 104 13.25 -13.07 -3.86
CA VAL A 104 13.29 -11.63 -3.57
C VAL A 104 12.34 -10.89 -4.48
N THR A 105 11.47 -10.04 -3.92
CA THR A 105 10.65 -9.11 -4.68
C THR A 105 10.91 -7.68 -4.25
N THR A 106 11.14 -6.80 -5.22
CA THR A 106 11.30 -5.36 -5.00
C THR A 106 10.08 -4.61 -5.51
N ALA A 107 9.65 -3.60 -4.76
CA ALA A 107 8.49 -2.80 -5.09
C ALA A 107 8.74 -1.33 -4.80
N SER A 108 8.32 -0.46 -5.72
CA SER A 108 8.26 0.98 -5.52
C SER A 108 6.88 1.48 -5.90
N GLY A 109 6.45 2.54 -5.23
CA GLY A 109 5.16 3.16 -5.50
C GLY A 109 5.12 4.61 -5.06
N HIS A 110 4.15 5.34 -5.58
CA HIS A 110 3.90 6.73 -5.24
C HIS A 110 2.41 6.97 -5.10
N PHE A 111 2.01 7.58 -4.00
CA PHE A 111 0.65 8.02 -3.73
C PHE A 111 0.60 9.55 -3.79
N SER A 112 -0.33 10.14 -4.53
CA SER A 112 -0.61 11.58 -4.46
C SER A 112 -2.11 11.85 -4.61
N SER A 113 -2.57 13.01 -4.13
CA SER A 113 -3.93 13.47 -4.38
C SER A 113 -3.90 14.57 -5.44
N ASN A 114 -4.10 14.20 -6.70
CA ASN A 114 -4.54 15.14 -7.75
C ASN A 114 -5.09 14.47 -9.02
N VAL A 115 -4.87 13.16 -9.24
CA VAL A 115 -5.51 12.28 -10.25
C VAL A 115 -4.74 10.96 -10.13
N GLY A 116 -5.43 9.84 -9.89
CA GLY A 116 -4.89 8.46 -10.02
C GLY A 116 -3.73 8.08 -9.09
N ILE A 117 -3.74 6.86 -8.56
CA ILE A 117 -2.50 6.27 -8.01
C ILE A 117 -1.91 5.37 -9.11
N SER A 118 -0.83 5.83 -9.72
CA SER A 118 -0.02 5.01 -10.62
C SER A 118 1.10 4.35 -9.82
N PHE A 119 1.08 3.02 -9.72
CA PHE A 119 2.21 2.21 -9.29
C PHE A 119 3.03 1.83 -10.53
N LEU A 120 4.26 2.33 -10.62
CA LEU A 120 5.25 1.72 -11.49
C LEU A 120 5.99 0.65 -10.65
N LEU A 121 5.47 -0.57 -10.65
CA LEU A 121 6.10 -1.70 -9.96
C LEU A 121 7.20 -2.34 -10.83
N SER A 122 8.34 -1.68 -10.95
CA SER A 122 9.52 -2.34 -11.54
C SER A 122 10.06 -3.41 -10.59
N ILE A 123 9.57 -4.65 -10.67
CA ILE A 123 10.17 -5.81 -9.98
C ILE A 123 11.45 -6.16 -10.72
N TRP A 124 12.58 -5.93 -10.07
CA TRP A 124 13.87 -6.50 -10.44
C TRP A 124 14.25 -7.50 -9.36
N ILE A 125 14.46 -8.76 -9.76
CA ILE A 125 15.04 -9.78 -8.89
C ILE A 125 16.56 -9.58 -8.92
N ALA A 126 17.06 -8.81 -7.97
CA ALA A 126 18.48 -8.69 -7.67
C ALA A 126 18.64 -8.40 -6.18
N SER A 127 19.61 -9.08 -5.55
CA SER A 127 19.88 -9.02 -4.12
C SER A 127 20.29 -7.61 -3.68
N SER A 128 19.36 -6.81 -3.17
CA SER A 128 19.67 -5.58 -2.42
C SER A 128 18.48 -5.17 -1.52
N VAL A 129 18.76 -4.86 -0.25
CA VAL A 129 17.76 -4.44 0.74
C VAL A 129 17.61 -2.91 0.70
N PHE A 130 16.39 -2.42 0.47
CA PHE A 130 16.06 -1.02 0.78
C PHE A 130 14.60 -0.92 1.24
N TYR A 131 14.39 -0.35 2.43
CA TYR A 131 13.08 0.10 2.89
C TYR A 131 13.17 1.60 3.07
N GLY A 132 12.46 2.33 2.22
CA GLY A 132 12.52 3.80 2.19
C GLY A 132 11.14 4.38 2.05
N ILE A 133 10.72 5.18 3.03
CA ILE A 133 9.54 6.03 2.89
C ILE A 133 10.04 7.45 2.67
N LYS A 134 9.71 8.01 1.51
CA LYS A 134 10.15 9.35 1.11
C LYS A 134 8.92 10.26 1.02
N ASN A 135 8.92 11.33 1.80
CA ASN A 135 7.92 12.39 1.72
C ASN A 135 8.55 13.67 1.17
N LYS A 136 7.70 14.56 0.63
CA LYS A 136 8.09 15.90 0.22
C LYS A 136 7.44 16.89 1.18
N GLY A 137 8.19 17.34 2.19
CA GLY A 137 7.74 18.35 3.16
C GLY A 137 8.05 17.98 4.61
N ALA A 138 8.00 18.97 5.50
CA ALA A 138 8.14 18.76 6.94
C ALA A 138 6.87 18.08 7.49
N VAL A 139 7.04 16.96 8.18
CA VAL A 139 5.96 16.26 8.89
C VAL A 139 6.39 15.97 10.32
N THR A 140 5.41 15.83 11.22
CA THR A 140 5.70 15.40 12.59
C THR A 140 5.85 13.88 12.60
N LEU A 141 7.02 13.40 13.02
CA LEU A 141 7.30 11.98 13.13
C LEU A 141 6.57 11.38 14.35
N PRO A 142 5.88 10.24 14.20
CA PRO A 142 5.38 9.49 15.34
C PRO A 142 6.54 8.87 16.13
N PRO A 143 6.34 8.56 17.42
CA PRO A 143 7.23 7.67 18.14
C PRO A 143 7.23 6.27 17.50
N ASN A 144 8.17 5.42 17.92
CA ASN A 144 8.13 4.00 17.58
C ASN A 144 6.78 3.40 18.02
N HIS A 145 6.13 2.71 17.10
CA HIS A 145 4.79 2.16 17.28
C HIS A 145 4.63 0.92 16.38
N VAL A 146 3.59 0.15 16.64
CA VAL A 146 3.24 -1.05 15.86
C VAL A 146 1.96 -0.78 15.09
N VAL A 147 1.85 -1.35 13.89
CA VAL A 147 0.60 -1.36 13.13
C VAL A 147 0.16 -2.80 12.94
N GLU A 148 -0.96 -3.16 13.55
CA GLU A 148 -1.65 -4.43 13.29
C GLU A 148 -2.44 -4.30 11.98
N HIS A 149 -2.35 -5.29 11.10
CA HIS A 149 -2.97 -5.22 9.76
C HIS A 149 -3.38 -6.60 9.21
N PRO A 150 -4.50 -7.18 9.66
CA PRO A 150 -5.09 -8.32 8.96
C PRO A 150 -5.48 -7.96 7.52
N ILE A 151 -5.02 -8.78 6.57
CA ILE A 151 -5.42 -8.74 5.16
C ILE A 151 -6.11 -10.07 4.83
N VAL A 152 -7.30 -9.99 4.25
CA VAL A 152 -8.05 -11.15 3.73
C VAL A 152 -8.06 -11.08 2.22
N ARG A 153 -7.61 -12.16 1.58
CA ARG A 153 -7.69 -12.36 0.12
C ARG A 153 -8.85 -13.28 -0.20
N THR A 154 -9.67 -12.89 -1.18
CA THR A 154 -10.69 -13.74 -1.79
C THR A 154 -10.51 -13.73 -3.29
N ASP A 155 -10.31 -14.89 -3.88
CA ASP A 155 -10.24 -15.04 -5.34
C ASP A 155 -11.70 -15.08 -5.87
N ILE A 156 -12.06 -14.19 -6.79
CA ILE A 156 -13.44 -14.08 -7.32
C ILE A 156 -13.54 -14.84 -8.65
N GLU A 157 -12.69 -14.48 -9.61
CA GLU A 157 -12.58 -15.10 -10.94
C GLU A 157 -11.09 -15.31 -11.26
N ASP A 158 -10.77 -16.02 -12.36
CA ASP A 158 -9.39 -16.38 -12.76
C ASP A 158 -8.40 -15.19 -12.83
N ARG A 159 -8.90 -13.96 -12.91
CA ARG A 159 -8.08 -12.75 -13.00
C ARG A 159 -8.50 -11.64 -12.03
N GLU A 160 -9.43 -11.91 -11.13
CA GLU A 160 -9.99 -10.91 -10.23
C GLU A 160 -9.83 -11.34 -8.76
N VAL A 161 -9.22 -10.46 -7.97
CA VAL A 161 -8.92 -10.71 -6.57
C VAL A 161 -9.48 -9.57 -5.72
N LEU A 162 -10.22 -9.94 -4.68
CA LEU A 162 -10.67 -9.03 -3.65
C LEU A 162 -9.71 -9.05 -2.47
N LEU A 163 -9.31 -7.86 -2.03
CA LEU A 163 -8.52 -7.66 -0.81
C LEU A 163 -9.26 -6.75 0.17
N GLU A 164 -9.44 -7.25 1.39
CA GLU A 164 -9.97 -6.51 2.53
C GLU A 164 -8.88 -6.35 3.59
N GLU A 165 -8.63 -5.13 4.05
CA GLU A 165 -7.67 -4.85 5.11
C GLU A 165 -8.33 -4.01 6.20
N THR A 166 -8.04 -4.38 7.45
CA THR A 166 -8.21 -3.51 8.61
C THR A 166 -6.84 -3.20 9.18
N ALA A 167 -6.49 -1.94 9.41
CA ALA A 167 -5.22 -1.58 10.02
C ALA A 167 -5.39 -0.62 11.21
N VAL A 168 -4.72 -0.94 12.31
CA VAL A 168 -4.78 -0.18 13.57
C VAL A 168 -3.36 0.06 14.10
N ALA A 169 -3.06 1.32 14.43
CA ALA A 169 -1.79 1.66 15.06
C ALA A 169 -1.92 1.58 16.58
N HIS A 170 -0.91 1.01 17.22
CA HIS A 170 -0.80 0.85 18.66
C HIS A 170 0.51 1.46 19.13
N PHE A 171 0.48 2.15 20.27
CA PHE A 171 1.72 2.43 20.99
C PHE A 171 2.41 1.10 21.30
N ASN A 172 3.74 1.09 21.23
CA ASN A 172 4.48 -0.13 21.51
C ASN A 172 4.19 -0.55 22.96
N PRO A 173 3.62 -1.75 23.21
CA PRO A 173 3.54 -2.26 24.57
C PRO A 173 4.98 -2.42 25.07
N LEU A 174 5.28 -1.79 26.21
CA LEU A 174 6.53 -2.00 26.93
C LEU A 174 6.66 -3.46 27.35
#